data_AF-A0AAV0KPP8-F1
#
_entry.id   AF-A0AAV0KPP8-F1
#
_cell.length_a   1.000
_cell.length_b   1.000
_cell.length_c   1.000
_cell.angle_alpha   90.00
_cell.angle_beta   90.00
_cell.angle_gamma   90.00
#
_symmetry.space_group_name_H-M   'P 1'
#
loop_
_entity.id
_entity.type
_entity.pdbx_description
1 polymer ?
#
loop_
_entity_poly.entity_id
_entity_poly.type
_entity_poly.pdbx_seq_one_letter_code
_entity_poly.pdbx_strand_id
1 'polypeptide(L)'
;MPVLHLKAGSKLKMLISYVDNLPTGHETGLYYALDLGGTNFRVLRVHLGGQNGGLVNQEFAEVPIPPELMTGAADALFDYIAAELAKFVAQEGQEHELPPGRKRELGFTFSFPVNQTSIASGTLVRWTKGFSIDELVGQDVVTELTRAMKRQNLEMHVSALVNDTVGTLAGGRYTNKDVAAAVILGTGTNAAYVERAQAIPKWHGALPKSGEMVINMEWGNFKSSHLPLTEFDNALDMDSLNPGEQIFEKVISGMYLGEIVRRVLLKMAEEASLFGETVPSKLQVPFILRTTTKSRLLFAENKYGG
;
A
#
# COMPACT_ATOMS: atom_id res chain seq x y z
N MET A 1 -26.47 12.02 29.10
CA MET A 1 -26.63 11.91 27.63
C MET A 1 -25.53 12.74 26.97
N PRO A 2 -24.37 12.17 26.62
CA PRO A 2 -23.38 12.92 25.86
C PRO A 2 -23.80 12.92 24.39
N VAL A 3 -24.01 14.11 23.87
CA VAL A 3 -24.35 14.39 22.47
C VAL A 3 -23.15 13.99 21.60
N LEU A 4 -23.31 12.94 20.81
CA LEU A 4 -22.41 12.58 19.71
C LEU A 4 -22.25 13.80 18.78
N HIS A 5 -21.12 14.51 18.92
CA HIS A 5 -20.67 15.46 17.92
C HIS A 5 -20.18 14.68 16.70
N LEU A 6 -21.11 14.27 15.83
CA LEU A 6 -20.81 13.99 14.42
C LEU A 6 -20.44 15.31 13.76
N LYS A 7 -19.19 15.78 13.95
CA LYS A 7 -18.61 16.81 13.08
C LYS A 7 -18.51 16.21 11.68
N ALA A 8 -19.02 16.93 10.69
CA ALA A 8 -18.98 16.60 9.27
C ALA A 8 -17.59 16.11 8.84
N GLY A 9 -17.42 14.79 8.79
CA GLY A 9 -16.16 14.17 8.40
C GLY A 9 -16.03 14.14 6.88
N SER A 10 -14.88 14.57 6.36
CA SER A 10 -14.51 14.31 4.98
C SER A 10 -14.53 12.80 4.70
N LYS A 11 -14.78 12.41 3.44
CA LYS A 11 -14.58 11.02 2.99
C LYS A 11 -13.09 10.63 2.99
N LEU A 12 -12.19 11.62 3.00
CA LEU A 12 -10.76 11.43 3.26
C LEU A 12 -10.53 11.09 4.73
N LYS A 13 -9.85 9.99 5.00
CA LYS A 13 -9.58 9.57 6.40
C LYS A 13 -8.51 10.44 7.04
N MET A 14 -7.52 10.91 6.28
CA MET A 14 -6.42 11.76 6.75
C MET A 14 -5.71 11.14 7.98
N LEU A 15 -5.36 9.87 7.89
CA LEU A 15 -4.83 9.08 9.00
C LEU A 15 -3.49 9.61 9.49
N ILE A 16 -3.31 9.62 10.81
CA ILE A 16 -2.03 9.91 11.45
C ILE A 16 -1.13 8.70 11.25
N SER A 17 0.05 8.89 10.68
CA SER A 17 1.00 7.80 10.41
C SER A 17 1.91 7.44 11.58
N TYR A 18 1.93 8.28 12.63
CA TYR A 18 2.82 8.16 13.78
C TYR A 18 4.33 8.22 13.44
N VAL A 19 4.68 8.66 12.22
CA VAL A 19 6.07 8.92 11.86
C VAL A 19 6.52 10.22 12.52
N ASP A 20 7.32 10.08 13.58
CA ASP A 20 7.82 11.20 14.37
C ASP A 20 8.99 11.96 13.70
N ASN A 21 9.79 11.27 12.89
CA ASN A 21 10.88 11.87 12.11
C ASN A 21 10.98 11.19 10.76
N LEU A 22 10.96 11.99 9.70
CA LEU A 22 11.32 11.51 8.37
C LEU A 22 12.84 11.36 8.24
N PRO A 23 13.31 10.50 7.31
CA PRO A 23 14.74 10.32 7.08
C PRO A 23 15.42 11.63 6.69
N THR A 24 16.64 11.81 7.18
CA THR A 24 17.45 13.03 7.02
C THR A 24 18.56 12.88 5.97
N GLY A 25 18.85 11.65 5.55
CA GLY A 25 19.99 11.30 4.70
C GLY A 25 21.27 11.00 5.49
N HIS A 26 21.27 11.16 6.83
CA HIS A 26 22.43 10.91 7.69
C HIS A 26 22.39 9.52 8.36
N GLU A 27 21.32 8.76 8.13
CA GLU A 27 21.13 7.43 8.70
C GLU A 27 22.24 6.49 8.23
N THR A 28 22.76 5.70 9.16
CA THR A 28 23.83 4.72 8.92
C THR A 28 23.44 3.35 9.44
N GLY A 29 23.88 2.29 8.76
CA GLY A 29 23.73 0.91 9.21
C GLY A 29 22.80 0.10 8.33
N LEU A 30 22.57 -1.15 8.76
CA LEU A 30 21.77 -2.13 8.05
C LEU A 30 20.34 -2.16 8.61
N TYR A 31 19.35 -2.00 7.74
CA TYR A 31 17.92 -2.03 8.07
C TYR A 31 17.19 -3.01 7.17
N TYR A 32 16.13 -3.61 7.70
CA TYR A 32 15.28 -4.52 6.94
C TYR A 32 13.92 -3.88 6.67
N ALA A 33 13.29 -4.28 5.57
CA ALA A 33 11.86 -4.05 5.40
C ALA A 33 11.15 -5.29 4.88
N LEU A 34 9.88 -5.39 5.27
CA LEU A 34 8.93 -6.39 4.80
C LEU A 34 7.78 -5.62 4.16
N ASP A 35 7.52 -5.85 2.88
CA ASP A 35 6.39 -5.26 2.16
C ASP A 35 5.37 -6.33 1.79
N LEU A 36 4.26 -6.33 2.51
CA LEU A 36 3.13 -7.22 2.28
C LEU A 36 1.96 -6.39 1.73
N GLY A 37 1.66 -6.59 0.45
CA GLY A 37 0.65 -5.76 -0.23
C GLY A 37 -0.11 -6.42 -1.37
N GLY A 38 0.06 -7.72 -1.61
CA GLY A 38 -0.62 -8.45 -2.68
C GLY A 38 -0.35 -9.95 -2.63
N THR A 39 -0.40 -10.61 -3.78
CA THR A 39 -0.13 -12.06 -3.92
C THR A 39 1.34 -12.43 -3.77
N ASN A 40 2.23 -11.44 -3.80
CA ASN A 40 3.63 -11.58 -3.41
C ASN A 40 3.91 -10.60 -2.27
N PHE A 41 4.86 -10.94 -1.42
CA PHE A 41 5.51 -9.99 -0.52
C PHE A 41 6.97 -9.83 -0.88
N ARG A 42 7.59 -8.75 -0.40
CA ARG A 42 9.02 -8.49 -0.59
C ARG A 42 9.70 -8.42 0.75
N VAL A 43 10.84 -9.07 0.86
CA VAL A 43 11.79 -8.85 1.95
C VAL A 43 12.99 -8.12 1.37
N LEU A 44 13.50 -7.13 2.08
CA LEU A 44 14.63 -6.34 1.62
C LEU A 44 15.52 -5.93 2.79
N ARG A 45 16.81 -5.74 2.49
CA ARG A 45 17.77 -5.12 3.38
C ARG A 45 18.45 -3.95 2.68
N VAL A 46 18.64 -2.86 3.41
CA VAL A 46 19.29 -1.64 2.92
C VAL A 46 20.43 -1.28 3.86
N HIS A 47 21.61 -1.08 3.28
CA HIS A 47 22.77 -0.58 3.98
C HIS A 47 22.91 0.92 3.70
N LEU A 48 22.74 1.74 4.72
CA LEU A 48 22.83 3.19 4.64
C LEU A 48 24.22 3.64 5.12
N GLY A 49 24.87 4.49 4.34
CA GLY A 49 26.23 5.00 4.59
C GLY A 49 26.28 6.42 5.13
N GLY A 50 25.15 6.99 5.55
CA GLY A 50 25.05 8.36 6.04
C GLY A 50 25.26 9.42 4.95
N GLN A 51 25.56 10.64 5.39
CA GLN A 51 25.49 11.86 4.55
C GLN A 51 26.28 11.77 3.23
N ASN A 52 27.44 11.12 3.25
CA ASN A 52 28.33 11.01 2.09
C ASN A 52 28.32 9.61 1.45
N GLY A 53 27.70 8.63 2.12
CA GLY A 53 27.64 7.24 1.65
C GLY A 53 26.32 6.89 0.96
N GLY A 54 25.23 7.61 1.26
CA GLY A 54 23.91 7.35 0.68
C GLY A 54 23.47 5.90 0.87
N LEU A 55 22.84 5.34 -0.16
CA LEU A 55 22.51 3.91 -0.22
C LEU A 55 23.75 3.11 -0.68
N VAL A 56 24.39 2.40 0.25
CA VAL A 56 25.61 1.61 0.00
C VAL A 56 25.27 0.32 -0.74
N ASN A 57 24.25 -0.39 -0.27
CA ASN A 57 23.79 -1.63 -0.88
C ASN A 57 22.28 -1.80 -0.62
N GLN A 58 21.60 -2.45 -1.55
CA GLN A 58 20.21 -2.84 -1.44
C GLN A 58 20.03 -4.22 -2.05
N GLU A 59 19.45 -5.12 -1.27
CA GLU A 59 19.07 -6.46 -1.73
C GLU A 59 17.61 -6.70 -1.39
N PHE A 60 16.92 -7.43 -2.26
CA PHE A 60 15.54 -7.84 -2.03
C PHE A 60 15.26 -9.20 -2.63
N ALA A 61 14.28 -9.89 -2.05
CA ALA A 61 13.65 -11.07 -2.62
C ALA A 61 12.14 -10.84 -2.69
N GLU A 62 11.54 -11.16 -3.84
CA GLU A 62 10.10 -11.23 -4.01
C GLU A 62 9.65 -12.67 -3.81
N VAL A 63 8.68 -12.86 -2.93
CA VAL A 63 8.23 -14.18 -2.49
C VAL A 63 6.74 -14.32 -2.78
N PRO A 64 6.34 -15.29 -3.63
CA PRO A 64 4.93 -15.55 -3.88
C PRO A 64 4.27 -16.16 -2.65
N ILE A 65 3.04 -15.73 -2.36
CA ILE A 65 2.22 -16.27 -1.29
C ILE A 65 1.40 -17.42 -1.86
N PRO A 66 1.54 -18.65 -1.36
CA PRO A 66 0.65 -19.74 -1.71
C PRO A 66 -0.82 -19.34 -1.50
N PRO A 67 -1.71 -19.50 -2.51
CA PRO A 67 -3.09 -19.02 -2.43
C PRO A 67 -3.86 -19.52 -1.19
N GLU A 68 -3.58 -20.74 -0.74
CA GLU A 68 -4.15 -21.33 0.46
C GLU A 68 -3.82 -20.57 1.75
N LEU A 69 -2.70 -19.85 1.80
CA LEU A 69 -2.34 -19.00 2.93
C LEU A 69 -3.07 -17.66 2.93
N MET A 70 -3.62 -17.24 1.79
CA MET A 70 -4.40 -15.99 1.69
C MET A 70 -5.81 -16.13 2.29
N THR A 71 -6.31 -17.35 2.41
CA THR A 71 -7.64 -17.67 2.96
C THR A 71 -7.58 -18.70 4.10
N GLY A 72 -6.38 -18.99 4.60
CA GLY A 72 -6.13 -19.99 5.64
C GLY A 72 -6.08 -19.37 7.04
N ALA A 73 -5.27 -19.98 7.92
CA ALA A 73 -4.99 -19.44 9.25
C ALA A 73 -3.94 -18.31 9.20
N ALA A 74 -4.10 -17.31 10.05
CA ALA A 74 -3.17 -16.20 10.26
C ALA A 74 -1.80 -16.71 10.71
N ASP A 75 -1.74 -17.65 11.66
CA ASP A 75 -0.47 -18.23 12.09
C ASP A 75 0.29 -18.86 10.91
N ALA A 76 -0.42 -19.54 9.99
CA ALA A 76 0.20 -20.13 8.82
C ALA A 76 0.78 -19.08 7.85
N LEU A 77 0.06 -17.97 7.63
CA LEU A 77 0.55 -16.85 6.82
C LEU A 77 1.80 -16.20 7.45
N PHE A 78 1.73 -15.84 8.74
CA PHE A 78 2.84 -15.15 9.39
C PHE A 78 4.05 -16.07 9.63
N ASP A 79 3.85 -17.36 9.90
CA ASP A 79 4.95 -18.33 9.99
C ASP A 79 5.66 -18.51 8.66
N TYR A 80 4.91 -18.54 7.54
CA TYR A 80 5.50 -18.56 6.20
C TYR A 80 6.34 -17.31 5.94
N ILE A 81 5.81 -16.12 6.23
CA ILE A 81 6.53 -14.84 6.08
C ILE A 81 7.79 -14.83 6.96
N ALA A 82 7.69 -15.23 8.22
CA ALA A 82 8.82 -15.26 9.15
C ALA A 82 9.90 -16.25 8.71
N ALA A 83 9.52 -17.41 8.16
CA ALA A 83 10.47 -18.39 7.63
C ALA A 83 11.23 -17.85 6.42
N GLU A 84 10.55 -17.18 5.49
CA GLU A 84 11.18 -16.56 4.32
C GLU A 84 12.08 -15.37 4.71
N LEU A 85 11.67 -14.58 5.70
CA LEU A 85 12.50 -13.53 6.27
C LEU A 85 13.75 -14.11 6.95
N ALA A 86 13.63 -15.20 7.69
CA ALA A 86 14.78 -15.89 8.30
C ALA A 86 15.74 -16.44 7.25
N LYS A 87 15.24 -17.04 6.15
CA LYS A 87 16.07 -17.46 5.01
C LYS A 87 16.83 -16.30 4.39
N PHE A 88 16.17 -15.16 4.21
CA PHE A 88 16.81 -13.96 3.65
C PHE A 88 17.87 -13.38 4.59
N VAL A 89 17.62 -13.38 5.90
CA VAL A 89 18.61 -12.98 6.91
C VAL A 89 19.82 -13.92 6.95
N ALA A 90 19.62 -15.24 6.75
CA ALA A 90 20.73 -16.19 6.71
C ALA A 90 21.69 -16.00 5.52
N GLN A 91 21.30 -15.23 4.50
CA GLN A 91 22.15 -14.86 3.35
C GLN A 91 22.99 -13.61 3.61
N GLU A 92 23.01 -13.11 4.84
CA GLU A 92 23.81 -11.98 5.26
C GLU A 92 25.30 -12.33 5.32
N GLY A 93 26.14 -11.43 4.80
CA GLY A 93 27.59 -11.59 4.86
C GLY A 93 28.11 -11.46 6.31
N GLN A 94 29.25 -12.08 6.62
CA GLN A 94 29.87 -12.02 7.96
C GLN A 94 30.18 -10.59 8.42
N GLU A 95 30.33 -9.65 7.48
CA GLU A 95 30.56 -8.22 7.73
C GLU A 95 29.38 -7.47 8.35
N HIS A 96 28.21 -8.11 8.46
CA HIS A 96 27.01 -7.53 9.04
C HIS A 96 26.54 -8.24 10.32
N GLU A 97 27.39 -9.07 10.93
CA GLU A 97 27.10 -9.62 12.26
C GLU A 97 26.74 -8.51 13.25
N LEU A 98 25.57 -8.65 13.86
CA LEU A 98 25.10 -7.68 14.84
C LEU A 98 25.97 -7.72 16.09
N PRO A 99 26.34 -6.56 16.65
CA PRO A 99 26.96 -6.50 17.96
C PRO A 99 26.09 -7.21 19.00
N PRO A 100 26.69 -7.86 20.02
CA PRO A 100 25.95 -8.49 21.10
C PRO A 100 24.92 -7.52 21.72
N GLY A 101 23.67 -7.97 21.80
CA GLY A 101 22.58 -7.18 22.38
C GLY A 101 21.85 -6.23 21.41
N ARG A 102 22.26 -6.14 20.14
CA ARG A 102 21.47 -5.48 19.10
C ARG A 102 20.57 -6.47 18.36
N LYS A 103 19.39 -6.00 17.97
CA LYS A 103 18.45 -6.73 17.12
C LYS A 103 18.41 -6.07 15.74
N ARG A 104 18.06 -6.86 14.71
CA ARG A 104 17.77 -6.31 13.38
C ARG A 104 16.51 -5.46 13.49
N GLU A 105 16.51 -4.28 12.91
CA GLU A 105 15.36 -3.38 12.89
C GLU A 105 14.59 -3.57 11.58
N LEU A 106 13.28 -3.80 11.67
CA LEU A 106 12.39 -4.09 10.56
C LEU A 106 11.31 -3.02 10.40
N GLY A 107 11.24 -2.40 9.22
CA GLY A 107 10.08 -1.67 8.76
C GLY A 107 9.06 -2.61 8.13
N PHE A 108 7.88 -2.75 8.73
CA PHE A 108 6.80 -3.58 8.21
C PHE A 108 5.81 -2.72 7.42
N THR A 109 5.93 -2.75 6.09
CA THR A 109 4.93 -2.16 5.19
C THR A 109 3.77 -3.14 5.03
N PHE A 110 2.59 -2.75 5.54
CA PHE A 110 1.39 -3.59 5.50
C PHE A 110 0.28 -2.85 4.75
N SER A 111 0.14 -3.18 3.46
CA SER A 111 -0.69 -2.41 2.51
C SER A 111 -2.14 -2.87 2.48
N PHE A 112 -2.74 -2.98 3.67
CA PHE A 112 -4.15 -3.24 3.91
C PHE A 112 -4.72 -2.17 4.85
N PRO A 113 -6.06 -1.99 4.88
CA PRO A 113 -6.70 -1.09 5.84
C PRO A 113 -6.35 -1.45 7.28
N VAL A 114 -5.56 -0.59 7.94
CA VAL A 114 -5.14 -0.73 9.34
C VAL A 114 -5.59 0.49 10.13
N ASN A 115 -6.03 0.25 11.37
CA ASN A 115 -6.18 1.27 12.38
C ASN A 115 -4.90 1.34 13.20
N GLN A 116 -3.98 2.21 12.78
CA GLN A 116 -2.69 2.36 13.44
C GLN A 116 -2.85 3.06 14.79
N THR A 117 -2.25 2.50 15.84
CA THR A 117 -2.36 3.01 17.22
C THR A 117 -1.05 3.59 17.74
N SER A 118 0.07 3.20 17.13
CA SER A 118 1.41 3.78 17.34
C SER A 118 2.28 3.54 16.11
N ILE A 119 3.52 4.04 16.11
CA ILE A 119 4.48 3.79 15.02
C ILE A 119 4.69 2.28 14.78
N ALA A 120 4.58 1.43 15.81
CA ALA A 120 4.86 0.00 15.72
C ALA A 120 3.67 -0.86 16.18
N SER A 121 2.44 -0.40 15.99
CA SER A 121 1.25 -1.20 16.28
C SER A 121 0.05 -0.75 15.45
N GLY A 122 -0.76 -1.70 15.01
CA GLY A 122 -1.98 -1.38 14.27
C GLY A 122 -2.85 -2.58 14.01
N THR A 123 -4.16 -2.39 14.19
CA THR A 123 -5.12 -3.48 14.01
C THR A 123 -5.66 -3.54 12.59
N LEU A 124 -5.73 -4.74 12.02
CA LEU A 124 -6.34 -4.94 10.72
C LEU A 124 -7.83 -4.57 10.78
N VAL A 125 -8.31 -3.72 9.88
CA VAL A 125 -9.72 -3.32 9.81
C VAL A 125 -10.51 -4.29 8.94
N ARG A 126 -9.99 -4.61 7.76
CA ARG A 126 -10.58 -5.57 6.81
C ARG A 126 -9.54 -6.00 5.78
N TRP A 127 -9.68 -7.22 5.30
CA TRP A 127 -8.88 -7.70 4.17
C TRP A 127 -9.34 -7.10 2.85
N THR A 128 -8.41 -7.06 1.89
CA THR A 128 -8.63 -6.66 0.50
C THR A 128 -7.78 -7.56 -0.39
N LYS A 129 -7.81 -7.35 -1.72
CA LYS A 129 -6.87 -7.98 -2.68
C LYS A 129 -6.87 -9.52 -2.64
N GLY A 130 -8.02 -10.13 -2.34
CA GLY A 130 -8.20 -11.59 -2.34
C GLY A 130 -7.81 -12.28 -1.04
N PHE A 131 -7.36 -11.55 0.00
CA PHE A 131 -7.16 -12.12 1.33
C PHE A 131 -8.49 -12.27 2.07
N SER A 132 -8.59 -13.31 2.89
CA SER A 132 -9.77 -13.59 3.72
C SER A 132 -9.38 -14.46 4.92
N ILE A 133 -8.73 -13.86 5.91
CA ILE A 133 -8.32 -14.53 7.17
C ILE A 133 -9.08 -13.87 8.32
N ASP A 134 -10.25 -14.40 8.65
CA ASP A 134 -11.20 -13.76 9.57
C ASP A 134 -10.62 -13.54 10.97
N GLU A 135 -9.80 -14.47 11.45
CA GLU A 135 -9.17 -14.40 12.77
C GLU A 135 -8.19 -13.23 12.94
N LEU A 136 -7.66 -12.67 11.85
CA LEU A 136 -6.76 -11.52 11.90
C LEU A 136 -7.50 -10.18 11.98
N VAL A 137 -8.79 -10.14 11.63
CA VAL A 137 -9.56 -8.90 11.65
C VAL A 137 -9.68 -8.41 13.09
N GLY A 138 -9.28 -7.16 13.34
CA GLY A 138 -9.21 -6.56 14.67
C GLY A 138 -7.94 -6.89 15.47
N GLN A 139 -7.06 -7.75 14.98
CA GLN A 139 -5.81 -8.10 15.65
C GLN A 139 -4.66 -7.19 15.23
N ASP A 140 -3.70 -7.00 16.13
CA ASP A 140 -2.48 -6.22 15.86
C ASP A 140 -1.47 -7.02 15.04
N VAL A 141 -1.28 -6.59 13.79
CA VAL A 141 -0.45 -7.31 12.81
C VAL A 141 1.04 -7.31 13.18
N VAL A 142 1.51 -6.31 13.94
CA VAL A 142 2.89 -6.28 14.43
C VAL A 142 3.10 -7.35 15.50
N THR A 143 2.11 -7.52 16.37
CA THR A 143 2.12 -8.57 17.39
C THR A 143 2.16 -9.95 16.76
N GLU A 144 1.34 -10.21 15.72
CA GLU A 144 1.34 -11.51 15.03
C GLU A 144 2.66 -11.80 14.30
N LEU A 145 3.20 -10.83 13.55
CA LEU A 145 4.51 -10.97 12.92
C LEU A 145 5.61 -11.23 13.96
N THR A 146 5.58 -10.52 15.09
CA THR A 146 6.54 -10.68 16.18
C THR A 146 6.47 -12.10 16.78
N ARG A 147 5.27 -12.67 16.94
CA ARG A 147 5.12 -14.05 17.44
C ARG A 147 5.69 -15.05 16.44
N ALA A 148 5.41 -14.89 15.15
CA ALA A 148 5.95 -15.76 14.11
C ALA A 148 7.48 -15.70 14.03
N MET A 149 8.07 -14.50 14.08
CA MET A 149 9.54 -14.35 14.13
C MET A 149 10.15 -15.05 15.35
N LYS A 150 9.50 -14.98 16.53
CA LYS A 150 9.95 -15.71 17.73
C LYS A 150 9.89 -17.23 17.54
N ARG A 151 8.83 -17.77 16.93
CA ARG A 151 8.72 -19.20 16.62
C ARG A 151 9.82 -19.68 15.67
N GLN A 152 10.32 -18.80 14.80
CA GLN A 152 11.44 -19.06 13.89
C GLN A 152 12.82 -18.77 14.50
N ASN A 153 12.91 -18.40 15.79
CA ASN A 153 14.15 -17.96 16.45
C ASN A 153 14.86 -16.79 15.72
N LEU A 154 14.09 -15.90 15.10
CA LEU A 154 14.63 -14.76 14.36
C LEU A 154 14.80 -13.54 15.30
N GLU A 155 16.05 -13.16 15.57
CA GLU A 155 16.40 -12.00 16.39
C GLU A 155 16.21 -10.67 15.63
N MET A 156 14.96 -10.22 15.57
CA MET A 156 14.53 -9.02 14.87
C MET A 156 13.43 -8.28 15.66
N HIS A 157 13.35 -6.97 15.47
CA HIS A 157 12.40 -6.07 16.11
C HIS A 157 11.65 -5.26 15.04
N VAL A 158 10.32 -5.21 15.13
CA VAL A 158 9.50 -4.37 14.24
C VAL A 158 9.51 -2.95 14.76
N SER A 159 10.29 -2.08 14.12
CA SER A 159 10.47 -0.68 14.55
C SER A 159 9.35 0.22 14.08
N ALA A 160 8.72 -0.13 12.95
CA ALA A 160 7.65 0.65 12.37
C ALA A 160 6.68 -0.23 11.56
N LEU A 161 5.38 -0.02 11.76
CA LEU A 161 4.31 -0.40 10.86
C LEU A 161 4.03 0.78 9.93
N VAL A 162 4.10 0.54 8.63
CA VAL A 162 4.10 1.61 7.63
C VAL A 162 3.07 1.32 6.54
N ASN A 163 2.37 2.36 6.09
CA ASN A 163 1.60 2.29 4.85
C ASN A 163 2.55 2.50 3.64
N ASP A 164 2.37 1.76 2.55
CA ASP A 164 3.20 1.86 1.32
C ASP A 164 3.45 3.29 0.84
N THR A 165 2.44 4.15 0.91
CA THR A 165 2.52 5.54 0.47
C THR A 165 3.35 6.39 1.43
N VAL A 166 3.25 6.12 2.74
CA VAL A 166 4.12 6.73 3.76
C VAL A 166 5.57 6.27 3.60
N GLY A 167 5.79 4.98 3.33
CA GLY A 167 7.12 4.44 3.03
C GLY A 167 7.73 5.05 1.77
N THR A 168 6.91 5.26 0.73
CA THR A 168 7.32 5.95 -0.50
C THR A 168 7.74 7.40 -0.21
N LEU A 169 6.99 8.10 0.64
CA LEU A 169 7.37 9.46 1.09
C LEU A 169 8.69 9.45 1.84
N ALA A 170 8.87 8.52 2.79
CA ALA A 170 10.10 8.41 3.57
C ALA A 170 11.32 8.10 2.69
N GLY A 171 11.20 7.16 1.74
CA GLY A 171 12.26 6.85 0.78
C GLY A 171 12.61 8.03 -0.13
N GLY A 172 11.61 8.77 -0.60
CA GLY A 172 11.83 10.02 -1.33
C GLY A 172 12.56 11.05 -0.48
N ARG A 173 12.10 11.27 0.77
CA ARG A 173 12.68 12.25 1.69
C ARG A 173 14.12 11.93 2.09
N TYR A 174 14.50 10.65 2.15
CA TYR A 174 15.87 10.22 2.40
C TYR A 174 16.85 10.76 1.35
N THR A 175 16.46 10.80 0.08
CA THR A 175 17.32 11.25 -1.03
C THR A 175 17.14 12.74 -1.35
N ASN A 176 15.96 13.30 -1.09
CA ASN A 176 15.65 14.69 -1.37
C ASN A 176 14.80 15.31 -0.25
N LYS A 177 15.37 16.30 0.45
CA LYS A 177 14.73 16.98 1.60
C LYS A 177 13.49 17.80 1.22
N ASP A 178 13.31 18.14 -0.06
CA ASP A 178 12.19 18.95 -0.53
C ASP A 178 10.92 18.12 -0.80
N VAL A 179 10.99 16.78 -0.66
CA VAL A 179 9.85 15.89 -0.88
C VAL A 179 8.76 16.17 0.17
N ALA A 180 7.67 16.81 -0.27
CA ALA A 180 6.53 17.16 0.59
C ALA A 180 5.37 16.16 0.51
N ALA A 181 5.31 15.34 -0.53
CA ALA A 181 4.25 14.37 -0.76
C ALA A 181 4.73 13.16 -1.55
N ALA A 182 4.01 12.05 -1.42
CA ALA A 182 4.14 10.86 -2.24
C ALA A 182 2.76 10.42 -2.74
N VAL A 183 2.74 9.88 -3.95
CA VAL A 183 1.52 9.41 -4.60
C VAL A 183 1.77 8.03 -5.19
N ILE A 184 0.88 7.10 -4.89
CA ILE A 184 0.81 5.80 -5.53
C ILE A 184 -0.25 5.85 -6.62
N LEU A 185 0.15 5.57 -7.86
CA LEU A 185 -0.74 5.38 -9.01
C LEU A 185 -0.45 4.00 -9.63
N GLY A 186 -1.13 2.97 -9.13
CA GLY A 186 -0.93 1.60 -9.55
C GLY A 186 -2.27 0.88 -9.72
N THR A 187 -2.35 -0.37 -9.27
CA THR A 187 -3.64 -1.09 -9.18
C THR A 187 -4.65 -0.30 -8.35
N GLY A 188 -4.23 0.22 -7.19
CA GLY A 188 -4.97 1.20 -6.40
C GLY A 188 -4.37 2.61 -6.55
N THR A 189 -4.89 3.55 -5.76
CA THR A 189 -4.33 4.90 -5.66
C THR A 189 -4.37 5.42 -4.24
N ASN A 190 -3.29 6.09 -3.82
CA ASN A 190 -3.23 6.75 -2.52
C ASN A 190 -2.24 7.93 -2.53
N ALA A 191 -2.35 8.80 -1.54
CA ALA A 191 -1.39 9.88 -1.31
C ALA A 191 -1.05 10.03 0.16
N ALA A 192 0.19 10.38 0.43
CA ALA A 192 0.67 10.79 1.73
C ALA A 192 1.42 12.12 1.60
N TYR A 193 1.36 12.96 2.62
CA TYR A 193 2.06 14.24 2.61
C TYR A 193 2.52 14.65 4.01
N VAL A 194 3.43 15.62 4.05
CA VAL A 194 3.95 16.22 5.28
C VAL A 194 3.09 17.41 5.65
N GLU A 195 2.39 17.31 6.77
CA GLU A 195 1.57 18.39 7.35
C GLU A 195 2.26 19.01 8.55
N ARG A 196 1.95 20.27 8.84
CA ARG A 196 2.31 20.91 10.11
C ARG A 196 1.48 20.27 11.22
N ALA A 197 2.13 19.63 12.19
CA ALA A 197 1.45 18.89 13.25
C ALA A 197 0.44 19.75 14.04
N GLN A 198 0.74 21.05 14.21
CA GLN A 198 -0.13 22.02 14.88
C GLN A 198 -1.40 22.37 14.08
N ALA A 199 -1.42 22.12 12.77
CA ALA A 199 -2.54 22.38 11.88
C ALA A 199 -3.50 21.20 11.76
N ILE A 200 -3.40 20.20 12.66
CA ILE A 200 -4.25 19.00 12.67
C ILE A 200 -5.20 19.05 13.88
N PRO A 201 -6.43 19.59 13.75
CA PRO A 201 -7.32 19.80 14.91
C PRO A 201 -7.78 18.52 15.59
N LYS A 202 -7.67 17.36 14.92
CA LYS A 202 -8.05 16.05 15.49
C LYS A 202 -6.91 15.39 16.28
N TRP A 203 -5.69 15.88 16.15
CA TRP A 203 -4.53 15.35 16.86
C TRP A 203 -4.40 16.03 18.22
N HIS A 204 -4.35 15.21 19.27
CA HIS A 204 -4.23 15.68 20.66
C HIS A 204 -3.03 15.03 21.38
N GLY A 205 -2.23 14.23 20.66
CA GLY A 205 -1.03 13.60 21.21
C GLY A 205 0.17 14.55 21.23
N ALA A 206 1.32 14.02 21.66
CA ALA A 206 2.57 14.77 21.65
C ALA A 206 2.92 15.20 20.21
N LEU A 207 3.45 16.41 20.05
CA LEU A 207 3.91 16.87 18.74
C LEU A 207 5.25 16.19 18.40
N PRO A 208 5.44 15.75 17.14
CA PRO A 208 6.74 15.32 16.64
C PRO A 208 7.80 16.40 16.86
N LYS A 209 9.05 16.01 17.13
CA LYS A 209 10.15 16.95 17.39
C LYS A 209 10.40 17.91 16.23
N SER A 210 10.19 17.45 15.00
CA SER A 210 10.29 18.23 13.77
C SER A 210 9.16 19.26 13.61
N GLY A 211 8.04 19.09 14.33
CA GLY A 211 6.79 19.81 14.06
C GLY A 211 6.06 19.32 12.80
N GLU A 212 6.62 18.34 12.09
CA GLU A 212 6.06 17.73 10.89
C GLU A 212 5.36 16.41 11.25
N MET A 213 4.16 16.20 10.70
CA MET A 213 3.40 14.96 10.85
C MET A 213 3.07 14.43 9.46
N VAL A 214 3.44 13.17 9.18
CA VAL A 214 3.05 12.54 7.92
C VAL A 214 1.59 12.09 8.01
N ILE A 215 0.80 12.51 7.02
CA ILE A 215 -0.60 12.12 6.87
C ILE A 215 -0.73 11.12 5.74
N ASN A 216 -1.35 9.97 6.02
CA ASN A 216 -1.87 9.07 4.98
C ASN A 216 -3.31 9.49 4.65
N MET A 217 -3.55 9.98 3.43
CA MET A 217 -4.83 10.56 3.08
C MET A 217 -5.94 9.52 2.91
N GLU A 218 -5.60 8.29 2.48
CA GLU A 218 -6.54 7.28 1.99
C GLU A 218 -7.48 7.88 0.94
N TRP A 219 -6.88 8.54 -0.06
CA TRP A 219 -7.62 9.49 -0.92
C TRP A 219 -8.54 8.83 -1.95
N GLY A 220 -8.48 7.51 -2.09
CA GLY A 220 -9.30 6.77 -3.05
C GLY A 220 -10.78 6.98 -2.81
N ASN A 221 -11.15 7.27 -1.55
CA ASN A 221 -12.53 7.55 -1.16
C ASN A 221 -12.98 9.00 -1.38
N PHE A 222 -12.12 9.86 -1.93
CA PHE A 222 -12.52 11.22 -2.31
C PHE A 222 -13.73 11.18 -3.26
N LYS A 223 -14.70 12.06 -3.01
CA LYS A 223 -15.89 12.21 -3.84
C LYS A 223 -16.28 13.69 -3.86
N SER A 224 -16.60 14.20 -5.05
CA SER A 224 -17.08 15.56 -5.26
C SER A 224 -18.03 15.58 -6.45
N SER A 225 -19.00 16.50 -6.44
CA SER A 225 -19.84 16.80 -7.61
C SER A 225 -19.04 17.35 -8.80
N HIS A 226 -17.79 17.76 -8.56
CA HIS A 226 -16.87 18.21 -9.60
C HIS A 226 -16.10 17.07 -10.28
N LEU A 227 -16.22 15.82 -9.81
CA LEU A 227 -15.69 14.68 -10.55
C LEU A 227 -16.55 14.48 -11.80
N PRO A 228 -15.95 14.44 -13.01
CA PRO A 228 -16.70 14.30 -14.26
C PRO A 228 -17.12 12.84 -14.48
N LEU A 229 -18.00 12.33 -13.61
CA LEU A 229 -18.46 10.94 -13.65
C LEU A 229 -19.43 10.73 -14.82
N THR A 230 -19.20 9.67 -15.57
CA THR A 230 -20.04 9.22 -16.68
C THR A 230 -21.03 8.14 -16.24
N GLU A 231 -21.95 7.74 -17.13
CA GLU A 231 -22.82 6.59 -16.91
C GLU A 231 -22.01 5.30 -16.65
N PHE A 232 -20.84 5.15 -17.28
CA PHE A 232 -19.98 3.97 -17.15
C PHE A 232 -19.33 3.89 -15.78
N ASP A 233 -18.91 5.04 -15.23
CA ASP A 233 -18.33 5.13 -13.88
C ASP A 233 -19.39 4.80 -12.83
N ASN A 234 -20.61 5.33 -12.99
CA ASN A 234 -21.73 5.04 -12.09
C ASN A 234 -22.15 3.56 -12.15
N ALA A 235 -22.23 2.97 -13.34
CA ALA A 235 -22.52 1.55 -13.48
C ALA A 235 -21.41 0.67 -12.88
N LEU A 236 -20.14 1.03 -13.09
CA LEU A 236 -19.01 0.36 -12.48
C LEU A 236 -19.07 0.42 -10.95
N ASP A 237 -19.39 1.57 -10.37
CA ASP A 237 -19.55 1.75 -8.92
C ASP A 237 -20.67 0.87 -8.36
N MET A 238 -21.83 0.84 -9.01
CA MET A 238 -22.98 0.03 -8.58
C MET A 238 -22.68 -1.47 -8.61
N ASP A 239 -21.93 -1.94 -9.61
CA ASP A 239 -21.57 -3.35 -9.77
C ASP A 239 -20.38 -3.78 -8.89
N SER A 240 -19.73 -2.85 -8.19
CA SER A 240 -18.54 -3.16 -7.39
C SER A 240 -18.90 -3.78 -6.05
N LEU A 241 -17.90 -4.38 -5.38
CA LEU A 241 -18.05 -4.92 -4.02
C LEU A 241 -18.31 -3.85 -2.95
N ASN A 242 -18.14 -2.58 -3.29
CA ASN A 242 -18.20 -1.43 -2.39
C ASN A 242 -18.88 -0.22 -3.07
N PRO A 243 -20.17 -0.31 -3.42
CA PRO A 243 -20.88 0.79 -4.08
C PRO A 243 -20.88 2.06 -3.23
N GLY A 244 -20.62 3.20 -3.85
CA GLY A 244 -20.53 4.50 -3.19
C GLY A 244 -19.23 4.78 -2.43
N GLU A 245 -18.31 3.81 -2.35
CA GLU A 245 -16.97 3.96 -1.79
C GLU A 245 -15.88 3.97 -2.88
N GLN A 246 -14.71 4.51 -2.55
CA GLN A 246 -13.53 4.51 -3.42
C GLN A 246 -13.77 5.16 -4.79
N ILE A 247 -14.65 6.18 -4.87
CA ILE A 247 -15.04 6.81 -6.14
C ILE A 247 -13.85 7.38 -6.89
N PHE A 248 -12.95 8.10 -6.21
CA PHE A 248 -11.75 8.65 -6.84
C PHE A 248 -10.83 7.54 -7.36
N GLU A 249 -10.63 6.46 -6.59
CA GLU A 249 -9.86 5.31 -7.05
C GLU A 249 -10.47 4.65 -8.29
N LYS A 250 -11.80 4.46 -8.30
CA LYS A 250 -12.54 3.85 -9.41
C LYS A 250 -12.37 4.60 -10.73
N VAL A 251 -12.11 5.90 -10.69
CA VAL A 251 -11.95 6.69 -11.93
C VAL A 251 -10.50 6.95 -12.34
N ILE A 252 -9.51 6.76 -11.46
CA ILE A 252 -8.09 7.03 -11.80
C ILE A 252 -7.16 5.81 -11.74
N SER A 253 -7.51 4.75 -11.00
CA SER A 253 -6.56 3.67 -10.73
C SER A 253 -6.49 2.64 -11.85
N GLY A 254 -5.34 1.99 -11.95
CA GLY A 254 -5.08 0.96 -12.95
C GLY A 254 -6.01 -0.26 -12.86
N MET A 255 -6.67 -0.51 -11.73
CA MET A 255 -7.67 -1.58 -11.65
C MET A 255 -8.91 -1.29 -12.51
N TYR A 256 -9.35 -0.03 -12.58
CA TYR A 256 -10.65 0.33 -13.14
C TYR A 256 -10.59 0.99 -14.51
N LEU A 257 -9.46 1.61 -14.89
CA LEU A 257 -9.33 2.22 -16.21
C LEU A 257 -9.68 1.24 -17.34
N GLY A 258 -9.16 0.01 -17.28
CA GLY A 258 -9.47 -1.08 -18.20
C GLY A 258 -10.97 -1.40 -18.27
N GLU A 259 -11.61 -1.49 -17.12
CA GLU A 259 -13.03 -1.80 -16.98
C GLU A 259 -13.94 -0.69 -17.52
N ILE A 260 -13.59 0.58 -17.32
CA ILE A 260 -14.33 1.72 -17.90
C ILE A 260 -14.32 1.62 -19.43
N VAL A 261 -13.16 1.35 -20.05
CA VAL A 261 -13.09 1.16 -21.50
C VAL A 261 -13.85 -0.08 -21.96
N ARG A 262 -13.81 -1.18 -21.21
CA ARG A 262 -14.60 -2.37 -21.52
C ARG A 262 -16.09 -2.03 -21.57
N ARG A 263 -16.61 -1.26 -20.60
CA ARG A 263 -18.01 -0.84 -20.55
C ARG A 263 -18.40 0.06 -21.71
N VAL A 264 -17.54 1.01 -22.09
CA VAL A 264 -17.76 1.86 -23.28
C VAL A 264 -17.82 1.01 -24.56
N LEU A 265 -16.84 0.13 -24.75
CA LEU A 265 -16.78 -0.75 -25.92
C LEU A 265 -17.97 -1.72 -25.96
N LEU A 266 -18.41 -2.21 -24.80
CA LEU A 266 -19.58 -3.09 -24.72
C LEU A 266 -20.84 -2.37 -25.20
N LYS A 267 -21.08 -1.14 -24.71
CA LYS A 267 -22.21 -0.32 -25.16
C LYS A 267 -22.15 -0.04 -26.66
N MET A 268 -20.98 0.31 -27.20
CA MET A 268 -20.81 0.52 -28.64
C MET A 268 -21.00 -0.77 -29.47
N ALA A 269 -20.63 -1.92 -28.93
CA ALA A 269 -20.86 -3.21 -29.59
C ALA A 269 -22.36 -3.55 -29.65
N GLU A 270 -23.09 -3.28 -28.56
CA GLU A 270 -24.53 -3.56 -28.43
C GLU A 270 -25.39 -2.58 -29.23
N GLU A 271 -25.05 -1.29 -29.22
CA GLU A 271 -25.91 -0.23 -29.78
C GLU A 271 -25.50 0.22 -31.19
N ALA A 272 -24.23 0.05 -31.56
CA ALA A 272 -23.67 0.56 -32.81
C ALA A 272 -22.93 -0.49 -33.65
N SER A 273 -23.04 -1.78 -33.29
CA SER A 273 -22.41 -2.89 -34.00
C SER A 273 -20.91 -2.69 -34.26
N LEU A 274 -20.19 -2.08 -33.30
CA LEU A 274 -18.76 -1.75 -33.41
C LEU A 274 -17.91 -2.96 -33.84
N PHE A 275 -18.31 -4.17 -33.44
CA PHE A 275 -17.62 -5.43 -33.76
C PHE A 275 -18.46 -6.35 -34.67
N GLY A 276 -19.42 -5.79 -35.41
CA GLY A 276 -20.38 -6.52 -36.25
C GLY A 276 -21.68 -6.87 -35.53
N GLU A 277 -22.44 -7.81 -36.08
CA GLU A 277 -23.77 -8.18 -35.58
C GLU A 277 -23.74 -8.91 -34.23
N THR A 278 -22.59 -9.47 -33.84
CA THR A 278 -22.45 -10.23 -32.59
C THR A 278 -21.47 -9.53 -31.65
N VAL A 279 -21.92 -9.28 -30.42
CA VAL A 279 -21.06 -8.78 -29.35
C VAL A 279 -20.03 -9.85 -28.97
N PRO A 280 -18.71 -9.55 -28.98
CA PRO A 280 -17.69 -10.50 -28.58
C PRO A 280 -17.93 -10.99 -27.14
N SER A 281 -18.09 -12.30 -26.95
CA SER A 281 -18.40 -12.88 -25.63
C SER A 281 -17.37 -12.53 -24.56
N LYS A 282 -16.08 -12.42 -24.94
CA LYS A 282 -15.01 -11.99 -24.02
C LYS A 282 -15.23 -10.56 -23.51
N LEU A 283 -15.81 -9.66 -24.30
CA LEU A 283 -16.06 -8.26 -23.91
C LEU A 283 -17.11 -8.15 -22.79
N GLN A 284 -17.96 -9.17 -22.63
CA GLN A 284 -18.95 -9.24 -21.56
C GLN A 284 -18.34 -9.63 -20.20
N VAL A 285 -17.11 -10.15 -20.18
CA VAL A 285 -16.44 -10.58 -18.95
C VAL A 285 -15.87 -9.36 -18.21
N PRO A 286 -16.33 -9.05 -16.97
CA PRO A 286 -15.79 -7.93 -16.19
C PRO A 286 -14.28 -8.04 -15.99
N PHE A 287 -13.57 -6.90 -16.03
CA PHE A 287 -12.13 -6.79 -15.81
C PHE A 287 -11.23 -7.60 -16.78
N ILE A 288 -11.78 -8.08 -17.90
CA ILE A 288 -11.00 -8.76 -18.94
C ILE A 288 -9.96 -7.82 -19.58
N LEU A 289 -10.30 -6.54 -19.71
CA LEU A 289 -9.37 -5.50 -20.14
C LEU A 289 -8.67 -4.94 -18.91
N ARG A 290 -7.38 -5.23 -18.77
CA ARG A 290 -6.51 -4.69 -17.72
C ARG A 290 -5.75 -3.47 -18.23
N THR A 291 -5.25 -2.63 -17.33
CA THR A 291 -4.45 -1.45 -17.72
C THR A 291 -3.17 -1.81 -18.48
N THR A 292 -2.58 -2.98 -18.24
CA THR A 292 -1.48 -3.52 -19.05
C THR A 292 -1.87 -3.85 -20.50
N THR A 293 -3.15 -4.10 -20.77
CA THR A 293 -3.69 -4.27 -22.12
C THR A 293 -3.82 -2.91 -22.82
N LYS A 294 -4.17 -1.83 -22.09
CA LYS A 294 -4.27 -0.47 -22.65
C LYS A 294 -2.93 0.14 -23.03
N SER A 295 -1.91 -0.01 -22.20
CA SER A 295 -0.57 0.54 -22.51
C SER A 295 -0.05 -0.03 -23.83
N ARG A 296 -0.31 -1.32 -24.10
CA ARG A 296 0.07 -1.96 -25.38
C ARG A 296 -0.66 -1.40 -26.60
N LEU A 297 -1.90 -0.93 -26.47
CA LEU A 297 -2.64 -0.31 -27.58
C LEU A 297 -2.07 1.08 -27.92
N LEU A 298 -1.76 1.89 -26.90
CA LEU A 298 -1.15 3.22 -27.08
C LEU A 298 0.28 3.16 -27.64
N PHE A 299 1.07 2.14 -27.27
CA PHE A 299 2.42 1.97 -27.80
C PHE A 299 2.48 1.24 -29.15
N ALA A 300 1.37 0.63 -29.61
CA ALA A 300 1.31 0.03 -30.95
C ALA A 300 1.19 1.10 -32.05
N GLU A 301 0.60 2.26 -31.77
CA GLU A 301 0.50 3.38 -32.72
C GLU A 301 1.88 4.03 -33.01
N ASN A 302 2.82 4.00 -32.05
CA ASN A 302 4.17 4.55 -32.22
C ASN A 302 5.13 3.67 -33.04
N LYS A 303 4.70 2.51 -33.55
CA LYS A 303 5.51 1.67 -34.45
C LYS A 303 5.17 1.80 -35.93
N TYR A 304 4.14 2.58 -36.28
CA TYR A 304 3.73 2.79 -37.69
C TYR A 304 3.80 4.26 -38.14
N GLY A 305 4.41 5.14 -37.35
CA GLY A 305 4.74 6.52 -37.74
C GLY A 305 6.23 6.69 -38.01
N GLY A 306 6.66 6.32 -39.22
CA GLY A 306 8.01 6.51 -39.76
C GLY A 306 8.00 6.31 -41.27
#